data_AF-A0A3D2R2C1-F1
#
_entry.id   AF-A0A3D2R2C1-F1
#
_cell.length_a   1.000
_cell.length_b   1.000
_cell.length_c   1.000
_cell.angle_alpha   90.00
_cell.angle_beta   90.00
_cell.angle_gamma   90.00
#
_symmetry.space_group_name_H-M   'P 1'
#
loop_
_entity.id
_entity.type
_entity.pdbx_description
1 polymer ?
#
loop_
_entity_poly.entity_id
_entity_poly.type
_entity_poly.pdbx_seq_one_letter_code
_entity_poly.pdbx_strand_id
1 'polypeptide(L)'
;MDFSQNTFDYHINWKSSGHHPGQHKSAQRGMGIEFCGHSTLLDYPDPRRIDIRQTIRDPFEQIQVRIFNQRSATPVMIIADLSSSMNFGSEKSKLVSTSEIATIICNSVTAKSDAIGFIGIEDEINPEWVARLSYRSYRTQNL
;
A
#
# COMPACT_ATOMS: atom_id res chain seq x y z
N MET A 1 16.30 0.39 -25.15
CA MET A 1 16.72 1.09 -23.93
C MET A 1 16.44 0.17 -22.78
N ASP A 2 17.46 -0.24 -22.02
CA ASP A 2 17.26 -1.03 -20.80
C ASP A 2 16.59 -0.11 -19.77
N PHE A 3 15.28 -0.27 -19.57
CA PHE A 3 14.60 0.28 -18.40
C PHE A 3 15.20 -0.43 -17.20
N SER A 4 16.25 0.13 -16.60
CA SER A 4 16.85 -0.38 -15.39
C SER A 4 15.73 -0.65 -14.39
N GLN A 5 15.75 -1.84 -13.77
CA GLN A 5 14.84 -2.25 -12.71
C GLN A 5 15.08 -1.44 -11.42
N ASN A 6 15.09 -0.11 -11.53
CA ASN A 6 15.29 0.77 -10.40
C ASN A 6 14.00 0.76 -9.59
N THR A 7 14.08 0.07 -8.48
CA THR A 7 13.09 0.06 -7.41
C THR A 7 13.70 0.67 -6.17
N PHE A 8 12.86 1.27 -5.32
CA PHE A 8 13.21 1.65 -3.97
C PHE A 8 12.27 0.99 -2.97
N ASP A 9 12.76 0.78 -1.76
CA ASP A 9 11.92 0.38 -0.64
C ASP A 9 11.27 1.61 -0.01
N TYR A 10 9.99 1.51 0.33
CA TYR A 10 9.25 2.54 1.05
C TYR A 10 8.53 1.96 2.26
N HIS A 11 8.35 2.81 3.26
CA HIS A 11 7.66 2.49 4.50
C HIS A 11 6.63 3.59 4.77
N ILE A 12 5.42 3.19 5.19
CA ILE A 12 4.40 4.11 5.66
C ILE A 12 4.38 4.14 7.19
N ASN A 13 4.28 5.33 7.77
CA ASN A 13 4.28 5.49 9.22
C ASN A 13 2.88 5.37 9.85
N TRP A 14 1.85 5.19 9.02
CA TRP A 14 0.48 4.92 9.45
C TRP A 14 0.09 3.47 9.18
N LYS A 15 -1.03 3.02 9.74
CA LYS A 15 -1.61 1.71 9.45
C LYS A 15 -2.48 1.81 8.19
N SER A 16 -2.24 0.93 7.22
CA SER A 16 -3.09 0.79 6.04
C SER A 16 -4.49 0.31 6.43
N SER A 17 -5.52 0.87 5.80
CA SER A 17 -6.91 0.40 5.86
C SER A 17 -7.31 -0.49 4.67
N GLY A 18 -6.33 -0.88 3.85
CA GLY A 18 -6.57 -1.73 2.68
C GLY A 18 -7.13 -3.09 3.07
N HIS A 19 -8.11 -3.58 2.31
CA HIS A 19 -8.72 -4.89 2.52
C HIS A 19 -7.89 -6.05 1.95
N HIS A 20 -7.04 -5.74 0.96
CA HIS A 20 -6.19 -6.73 0.32
C HIS A 20 -4.96 -7.02 1.20
N PRO A 21 -4.57 -8.30 1.36
CA PRO A 21 -3.33 -8.64 2.03
C PRO A 21 -2.14 -7.95 1.36
N GLY A 22 -1.16 -7.53 2.15
CA GLY A 22 0.05 -6.91 1.62
C GLY A 22 1.16 -6.84 2.65
N GLN A 23 2.11 -5.94 2.42
CA GLN A 23 3.35 -5.91 3.22
C GLN A 23 3.34 -4.86 4.34
N HIS A 24 2.34 -4.00 4.41
CA HIS A 24 2.30 -2.88 5.36
C HIS A 24 1.48 -3.21 6.60
N LYS A 25 1.81 -2.55 7.71
CA LYS A 25 1.04 -2.61 8.95
C LYS A 25 -0.39 -2.18 8.67
N SER A 26 -1.37 -2.87 9.24
CA SER A 26 -2.79 -2.54 9.06
C SER A 26 -3.53 -2.51 10.39
N ALA A 27 -4.66 -1.78 10.39
CA ALA A 27 -5.64 -1.84 11.45
C ALA A 27 -6.61 -3.02 11.29
N GLN A 28 -6.55 -3.75 10.18
CA GLN A 28 -7.41 -4.89 9.91
C GLN A 28 -7.02 -6.09 10.78
N ARG A 29 -7.96 -6.54 11.61
CA ARG A 29 -7.81 -7.78 12.39
C ARG A 29 -7.85 -8.98 11.46
N GLY A 30 -7.09 -10.03 11.79
CA GLY A 30 -7.14 -11.25 11.00
C GLY A 30 -6.09 -12.29 11.36
N MET A 31 -5.74 -13.11 10.37
CA MET A 31 -4.78 -14.20 10.51
C MET A 31 -3.32 -13.76 10.44
N GLY A 32 -3.05 -12.47 10.67
CA GLY A 32 -1.70 -11.94 10.65
C GLY A 32 -0.86 -12.34 11.86
N ILE A 33 0.34 -11.77 11.87
CA ILE A 33 1.38 -12.04 12.87
C ILE A 33 1.59 -10.87 13.84
N GLU A 34 0.99 -9.70 13.59
CA GLU A 34 1.19 -8.52 14.41
C GLU A 34 0.22 -8.53 15.60
N PHE A 35 0.72 -8.79 16.80
CA PHE A 35 -0.12 -8.81 18.01
C PHE A 35 -0.79 -7.45 18.23
N CYS A 36 -2.11 -7.45 18.40
CA CYS A 36 -2.91 -6.25 18.59
C CYS A 36 -3.46 -6.11 20.01
N GLY A 37 -3.63 -7.22 20.73
CA GLY A 37 -4.22 -7.22 22.07
C GLY A 37 -4.94 -8.54 22.37
N HIS A 38 -5.82 -8.49 23.37
CA HIS A 38 -6.64 -9.62 23.81
C HIS A 38 -8.12 -9.31 23.63
N SER A 39 -8.92 -10.37 23.55
CA SER A 39 -10.39 -10.31 23.61
C SER A 39 -10.90 -11.62 24.19
N THR A 40 -12.19 -11.68 24.50
CA THR A 40 -12.80 -12.89 25.04
C THR A 40 -12.99 -13.93 23.93
N LEU A 41 -12.98 -15.21 24.29
CA LEU A 41 -13.28 -16.30 23.34
C LEU A 41 -14.68 -16.16 22.73
N LEU A 42 -15.62 -15.52 23.43
CA LEU A 42 -16.98 -15.29 22.93
C LEU A 42 -16.99 -14.21 21.84
N ASP A 43 -16.27 -13.11 22.03
CA ASP A 43 -16.19 -12.02 21.06
C ASP A 43 -15.30 -12.37 19.85
N TYR A 44 -14.32 -13.25 20.04
CA TYR A 44 -13.40 -13.71 19.00
C TYR A 44 -13.20 -15.24 19.08
N PRO A 45 -14.08 -16.03 18.43
CA PRO A 45 -14.16 -17.49 18.61
C PRO A 45 -13.07 -18.24 17.83
N ASP A 46 -11.80 -18.05 18.20
CA ASP A 46 -10.67 -18.85 17.71
C ASP A 46 -9.90 -19.49 18.89
N PRO A 47 -10.23 -20.74 19.26
CA PRO A 47 -9.63 -21.40 20.41
C PRO A 47 -8.13 -21.68 20.23
N ARG A 48 -7.61 -21.68 18.99
CA ARG A 48 -6.17 -21.87 18.72
C ARG A 48 -5.33 -20.69 19.23
N ARG A 49 -5.97 -19.56 19.53
CA ARG A 49 -5.35 -18.31 19.96
C ARG A 49 -5.49 -18.03 21.45
N ILE A 50 -5.96 -19.00 22.24
CA ILE A 50 -6.10 -18.86 23.69
C ILE A 50 -4.75 -18.52 24.34
N ASP A 51 -4.74 -17.45 25.11
CA ASP A 51 -3.61 -17.08 25.96
C ASP A 51 -3.87 -17.58 27.37
N ILE A 52 -3.30 -18.75 27.70
CA ILE A 52 -3.45 -19.37 29.02
C ILE A 52 -2.94 -18.44 30.13
N ARG A 53 -1.84 -17.72 29.91
CA ARG A 53 -1.27 -16.85 30.94
C ARG A 53 -2.17 -15.65 31.22
N GLN A 54 -2.75 -15.07 30.18
CA GLN A 54 -3.70 -13.96 30.35
C GLN A 54 -5.00 -14.45 30.98
N THR A 55 -5.50 -15.61 30.55
CA THR A 55 -6.72 -16.23 31.10
C THR A 55 -6.62 -16.49 32.60
N ILE A 56 -5.49 -17.06 33.09
CA ILE A 56 -5.27 -17.32 34.52
C ILE A 56 -5.25 -16.05 35.36
N ARG A 57 -4.82 -14.92 34.78
CA ARG A 57 -4.71 -13.63 35.47
C ARG A 57 -5.98 -12.80 35.41
N ASP A 58 -6.98 -13.23 34.63
CA ASP A 58 -8.20 -12.48 34.43
C ASP A 58 -9.11 -12.60 35.68
N PRO A 59 -9.40 -11.51 36.41
CA PRO A 59 -10.25 -11.55 37.60
C PRO A 59 -11.70 -11.93 37.29
N PHE A 60 -12.13 -11.87 36.02
CA PHE A 60 -13.47 -12.24 35.60
C PHE A 60 -13.58 -13.67 35.07
N GLU A 61 -12.51 -14.46 35.18
CA GLU A 61 -12.44 -15.87 34.77
C GLU A 61 -12.82 -16.09 33.29
N GLN A 62 -12.62 -15.09 32.42
CA GLN A 62 -12.94 -15.22 31.01
C GLN A 62 -11.76 -15.85 30.26
N ILE A 63 -12.08 -16.67 29.26
CA ILE A 63 -11.07 -17.23 28.36
C ILE A 63 -10.58 -16.11 27.43
N GLN A 64 -9.32 -15.74 27.57
CA GLN A 64 -8.69 -14.67 26.80
C GLN A 64 -8.00 -15.23 25.57
N VAL A 65 -8.26 -14.66 24.40
CA VAL A 65 -7.64 -15.00 23.12
C VAL A 65 -6.80 -13.85 22.59
N ARG A 66 -5.70 -14.17 21.91
CA ARG A 66 -4.84 -13.18 21.25
C ARG A 66 -5.44 -12.73 19.93
N ILE A 67 -5.56 -11.43 19.75
CA ILE A 67 -5.91 -10.79 18.48
C ILE A 67 -4.63 -10.38 17.76
N PHE A 68 -4.60 -10.66 16.46
CA PHE A 68 -3.54 -10.21 15.57
C PHE A 68 -4.11 -9.33 14.46
N ASN A 69 -3.35 -8.32 14.06
CA ASN A 69 -3.58 -7.57 12.84
C ASN A 69 -2.94 -8.32 11.67
N GLN A 70 -3.70 -8.40 10.59
CA GLN A 70 -3.21 -8.78 9.29
C GLN A 70 -2.43 -7.62 8.68
N ARG A 71 -1.45 -7.90 7.81
CA ARG A 71 -0.82 -6.87 6.99
C ARG A 71 -1.64 -6.63 5.74
N SER A 72 -1.72 -5.37 5.32
CA SER A 72 -2.51 -4.98 4.17
C SER A 72 -1.65 -4.30 3.12
N ALA A 73 -2.13 -4.35 1.88
CA ALA A 73 -1.59 -3.57 0.79
C ALA A 73 -1.95 -2.10 1.00
N THR A 74 -1.08 -1.19 0.57
CA THR A 74 -1.29 0.25 0.64
C THR A 74 -1.39 0.80 -0.78
N PRO A 75 -2.56 1.31 -1.19
CA PRO A 75 -2.68 1.91 -2.51
C PRO A 75 -1.85 3.19 -2.63
N VAL A 76 -1.18 3.35 -3.77
CA VAL A 76 -0.37 4.54 -4.10
C VAL A 76 -0.97 5.20 -5.33
N MET A 77 -1.13 6.52 -5.27
CA MET A 77 -1.60 7.34 -6.39
C MET A 77 -0.52 8.35 -6.75
N ILE A 78 -0.11 8.34 -8.01
CA ILE A 78 0.77 9.36 -8.57
C ILE A 78 -0.13 10.47 -9.14
N ILE A 79 0.14 11.70 -8.73
CA ILE A 79 -0.50 12.89 -9.29
C ILE A 79 0.61 13.74 -9.90
N ALA A 80 0.58 13.91 -11.22
CA ALA A 80 1.62 14.59 -11.97
C ALA A 80 1.07 15.86 -12.61
N ASP A 81 1.77 16.98 -12.44
CA ASP A 81 1.51 18.20 -13.21
C ASP A 81 2.00 17.99 -14.66
N LEU A 82 1.15 18.33 -15.62
CA LEU A 82 1.39 18.27 -17.06
C LEU A 82 1.27 19.66 -17.71
N SER A 83 1.19 20.73 -16.90
CA SER A 83 1.15 22.12 -17.38
C SER A 83 2.33 22.46 -18.29
N SER A 84 2.15 23.48 -19.13
CA SER A 84 3.21 23.97 -20.04
C SER A 84 4.55 24.28 -19.35
N SER A 85 4.51 24.65 -18.05
CA SER A 85 5.71 24.93 -17.25
C SER A 85 6.62 23.71 -17.05
N MET A 86 6.07 22.50 -17.22
CA MET A 86 6.78 21.23 -17.11
C MET A 86 7.65 20.92 -18.33
N ASN A 87 7.46 21.62 -19.45
CA ASN A 87 8.33 21.51 -20.61
C ASN A 87 9.67 22.26 -20.43
N PHE A 88 9.86 22.96 -19.31
CA PHE A 88 11.09 23.68 -18.99
C PHE A 88 12.29 22.74 -18.82
N GLY A 89 13.43 23.10 -19.44
CA GLY A 89 14.72 22.41 -19.38
C GLY A 89 15.39 22.35 -20.76
N SER A 90 16.73 22.48 -20.83
CA SER A 90 17.46 22.50 -22.11
C SER A 90 17.83 21.10 -22.62
N GLU A 91 18.42 20.27 -21.76
CA GLU A 91 18.80 18.88 -22.11
C GLU A 91 17.71 17.87 -21.74
N LYS A 92 16.99 18.13 -20.64
CA LYS A 92 15.94 17.28 -20.12
C LYS A 92 14.85 18.14 -19.50
N SER A 93 13.62 17.95 -19.95
CA SER A 93 12.48 18.67 -19.40
C SER A 93 12.06 18.10 -18.04
N LYS A 94 11.34 18.90 -17.25
CA LYS A 94 10.71 18.41 -16.01
C LYS A 94 9.75 17.26 -16.30
N LEU A 95 9.02 17.29 -17.41
CA LEU A 95 8.14 16.19 -17.85
C LEU A 95 8.89 14.86 -17.97
N VAL A 96 10.04 14.84 -18.65
CA VAL A 96 10.84 13.62 -18.79
C VAL A 96 11.31 13.13 -17.43
N SER A 97 11.74 14.04 -16.55
CA SER A 97 12.18 13.70 -15.19
C SER A 97 11.03 13.13 -14.35
N THR A 98 9.83 13.72 -14.44
CA THR A 98 8.62 13.24 -13.77
C THR A 98 8.23 11.85 -14.27
N SER A 99 8.32 11.59 -15.57
CA SER A 99 8.04 10.28 -16.18
C SER A 99 8.97 9.19 -15.64
N GLU A 100 10.27 9.48 -15.54
CA GLU A 100 11.25 8.56 -14.95
C GLU A 100 10.96 8.28 -13.47
N ILE A 101 10.67 9.32 -12.68
CA ILE A 101 10.31 9.17 -11.26
C ILE A 101 9.03 8.33 -11.13
N ALA A 102 8.00 8.61 -11.94
CA ALA A 102 6.75 7.86 -11.94
C ALA A 102 6.97 6.39 -12.30
N THR A 103 7.89 6.11 -13.24
CA THR A 103 8.27 4.74 -13.61
C THR A 103 8.95 4.01 -12.45
N ILE A 104 9.88 4.66 -11.75
CA ILE A 104 10.55 4.10 -10.57
C ILE A 104 9.55 3.82 -9.44
N ILE A 105 8.60 4.73 -9.20
CA ILE A 105 7.51 4.54 -8.23
C ILE A 105 6.64 3.35 -8.64
N CYS A 106 6.20 3.29 -9.90
CA CYS A 106 5.36 2.20 -10.41
C CYS A 106 6.03 0.83 -10.23
N ASN A 107 7.33 0.73 -10.55
CA ASN A 107 8.11 -0.49 -10.37
C ASN A 107 8.19 -0.89 -8.88
N SER A 108 8.42 0.08 -8.00
CA SER A 108 8.55 -0.16 -6.55
C SER A 108 7.24 -0.61 -5.92
N VAL A 109 6.13 0.03 -6.27
CA VAL A 109 4.78 -0.29 -5.79
C VAL A 109 4.35 -1.67 -6.30
N THR A 110 4.61 -1.95 -7.57
CA THR A 110 4.34 -3.26 -8.18
C THR A 110 5.14 -4.38 -7.48
N ALA A 111 6.42 -4.14 -7.19
CA ALA A 111 7.26 -5.11 -6.48
C ALA A 111 6.76 -5.43 -5.06
N LYS A 112 6.11 -4.47 -4.39
CA LYS A 112 5.46 -4.66 -3.09
C LYS A 112 4.05 -5.27 -3.17
N SER A 113 3.54 -5.53 -4.37
CA SER A 113 2.16 -5.99 -4.63
C SER A 113 1.09 -5.01 -4.11
N ASP A 114 1.43 -3.74 -4.06
CA ASP A 114 0.50 -2.67 -3.74
C ASP A 114 -0.25 -2.21 -5.00
N ALA A 115 -1.40 -1.58 -4.83
CA ALA A 115 -2.14 -1.02 -5.96
C ALA A 115 -1.53 0.33 -6.36
N ILE A 116 -1.47 0.59 -7.66
CA ILE A 116 -0.97 1.85 -8.24
C ILE A 116 -2.06 2.52 -9.08
N GLY A 117 -2.16 3.84 -9.02
CA GLY A 117 -2.96 4.68 -9.90
C GLY A 117 -2.18 5.91 -10.34
N PHE A 118 -2.65 6.57 -11.40
CA PHE A 118 -2.01 7.75 -11.97
C PHE A 118 -3.06 8.77 -12.41
N ILE A 119 -2.80 10.05 -12.15
CA ILE A 119 -3.58 11.19 -12.66
C ILE A 119 -2.60 12.26 -13.12
N GLY A 120 -2.63 12.57 -14.42
CA GLY A 120 -2.00 13.78 -14.97
C GLY A 120 -2.98 14.96 -14.90
N ILE A 121 -2.48 16.12 -14.48
CA ILE A 121 -3.26 17.35 -14.34
C ILE A 121 -2.75 18.37 -15.35
N GLU A 122 -3.62 18.77 -16.26
CA GLU A 122 -3.45 19.94 -17.14
C GLU A 122 -4.48 21.01 -16.71
N ASP A 123 -4.79 21.97 -17.59
CA ASP A 123 -5.85 22.97 -17.34
C ASP A 123 -7.23 22.30 -17.17
N GLU A 124 -7.45 21.20 -17.89
CA GLU A 124 -8.61 20.32 -17.74
C GLU A 124 -8.15 18.88 -17.48
N ILE A 125 -8.99 18.09 -16.79
CA ILE A 125 -8.70 16.66 -16.57
C ILE A 125 -9.00 15.89 -17.85
N ASN A 126 -7.96 15.51 -18.59
CA ASN A 126 -8.09 14.60 -19.73
C ASN A 126 -8.13 13.13 -19.24
N PRO A 127 -9.18 12.35 -19.56
CA PRO A 127 -9.27 10.93 -19.23
C PRO A 127 -8.09 10.07 -19.70
N GLU A 128 -7.37 10.47 -20.76
CA GLU A 128 -6.18 9.77 -21.27
C GLU A 128 -5.05 9.74 -20.23
N TRP A 129 -4.97 10.76 -19.37
CA TRP A 129 -3.99 10.84 -18.30
C TRP A 129 -4.48 10.26 -16.97
N VAL A 130 -5.53 9.45 -16.98
CA VAL A 130 -6.11 8.83 -15.78
C VAL A 130 -6.00 7.31 -15.84
N ALA A 131 -5.14 6.74 -15.00
CA ALA A 131 -5.12 5.31 -14.70
C ALA A 131 -5.73 5.07 -13.32
N ARG A 132 -6.82 4.29 -13.28
CA ARG A 132 -7.47 3.94 -12.02
C ARG A 132 -6.52 3.11 -11.15
N LEU A 133 -6.72 3.24 -9.85
CA LEU A 133 -6.05 2.41 -8.87
C LEU A 133 -6.28 0.93 -9.18
N SER A 134 -5.19 0.19 -9.40
CA SER A 134 -5.21 -1.20 -9.82
C SER A 134 -4.05 -1.98 -9.20
N TYR A 135 -4.30 -3.22 -8.81
CA TYR A 135 -3.27 -4.20 -8.43
C TYR A 135 -2.62 -4.87 -9.64
N ARG A 136 -3.26 -4.76 -10.83
CA ARG A 136 -2.61 -5.18 -12.06
C ARG A 136 -1.60 -4.11 -12.43
N SER A 137 -0.35 -4.52 -12.53
CA SER A 137 0.68 -3.73 -13.19
C SER A 137 0.18 -3.40 -14.60
N TYR A 138 -0.12 -2.12 -14.84
CA TYR A 138 -0.10 -1.60 -16.18
C TYR A 138 1.36 -1.68 -16.60
N ARG A 139 1.76 -2.78 -17.24
CA ARG A 139 3.08 -2.86 -17.85
C ARG A 139 3.12 -1.74 -18.86
N THR A 140 3.86 -0.67 -18.56
CA THR A 140 4.30 0.35 -19.51
C THR A 140 5.25 -0.32 -20.50
N GLN A 141 4.71 -1.19 -21.34
CA GLN A 141 5.39 -1.65 -22.54
C GLN A 141 5.11 -0.63 -23.63
N ASN A 142 6.16 0.14 -23.96
CA ASN A 142 6.29 0.98 -25.14
C ASN A 142 5.42 2.25 -25.19
N LEU A 143 6.02 3.36 -24.78
CA LEU A 143 6.00 4.61 -25.55
C LEU A 143 7.46 5.03 -25.77
#